data_AF-A0A353P369-F1
#
_entry.id   AF-A0A353P369-F1
#
_cell.length_a   1.000
_cell.length_b   1.000
_cell.length_c   1.000
_cell.angle_alpha   90.00
_cell.angle_beta   90.00
_cell.angle_gamma   90.00
#
_symmetry.space_group_name_H-M   'P 1'
#
loop_
_entity.id
_entity.type
_entity.pdbx_description
1 polymer ?
#
loop_
_entity_poly.entity_id
_entity_poly.type
_entity_poly.pdbx_seq_one_letter_code
_entity_poly.pdbx_strand_id
1 'polypeptide(L)'
;MRTGKKAFTLVELLVVISIIALLLAVLMPALSRARLMAERVVDAAREKDAYTAFLAYSSMENDGKLPIGAMGKGSTEDYTIYFTGTKWSMLNYVTEATWKSVKRHIKDTRTLMCNSFLKTKAVREDENFQKGDGGPYVPKDSTWNPPAYKLGFNYHGGHFAEKWPTPRNTLTKTWVSPYRITDKGNLVLFSCMITMSDSYYGTFIAHSAKGAITGKVAQDPKKLSLNSGSNITYLDGSVKWKALKDMERYHRAKNFGSNYAVDPGTVTSFGYW
;
A
#
# COMPACT_ATOMS: atom_id res chain seq x y z
N MET A 1 11.68 -54.12 48.39
CA MET A 1 10.47 -53.25 48.35
C MET A 1 10.37 -52.61 46.98
N ARG A 2 9.42 -53.02 46.13
CA ARG A 2 9.12 -52.31 44.88
C ARG A 2 8.25 -51.12 45.26
N THR A 3 8.81 -49.91 45.19
CA THR A 3 8.05 -48.67 45.31
C THR A 3 7.08 -48.60 44.13
N GLY A 4 5.78 -48.75 44.40
CA GLY A 4 4.75 -48.66 43.39
C GLY A 4 4.79 -47.28 42.74
N LYS A 5 5.10 -47.22 41.44
CA LYS A 5 4.99 -45.97 40.67
C LYS A 5 3.51 -45.59 40.63
N LYS A 6 3.16 -44.41 41.16
CA LYS A 6 1.81 -43.87 41.05
C LYS A 6 1.48 -43.70 39.57
N ALA A 7 0.48 -44.45 39.09
CA ALA A 7 -0.03 -44.31 37.73
C ALA A 7 -1.02 -43.14 37.69
N PHE A 8 -0.93 -42.31 36.65
CA PHE A 8 -1.85 -41.20 36.41
C PHE A 8 -3.24 -41.72 36.10
N THR A 9 -4.28 -41.15 36.71
CA THR A 9 -5.66 -41.50 36.40
C THR A 9 -6.15 -40.76 35.16
N LEU A 10 -7.14 -41.34 34.47
CA LEU A 10 -7.79 -40.71 33.31
C LEU A 10 -8.42 -39.36 33.70
N VAL A 11 -8.97 -39.26 34.92
CA VAL A 11 -9.58 -38.03 35.44
C VAL A 11 -8.53 -36.93 35.63
N GLU A 12 -7.37 -37.24 36.21
CA GLU A 12 -6.28 -36.26 36.38
C GLU A 12 -5.79 -35.72 35.03
N LEU A 13 -5.66 -36.58 34.02
CA LEU A 13 -5.30 -36.15 32.67
C LEU A 13 -6.38 -35.25 32.05
N LEU A 14 -7.66 -35.59 32.25
CA LEU A 14 -8.80 -34.84 31.70
C LEU A 14 -8.92 -33.43 32.29
N VAL A 15 -8.68 -33.29 33.60
CA VAL A 15 -8.66 -31.97 34.27
C VAL A 15 -7.51 -31.11 33.76
N VAL A 16 -6.34 -31.69 33.52
CA VAL A 16 -5.19 -30.93 33.01
C VAL A 16 -5.46 -30.40 31.60
N ILE A 17 -5.96 -31.25 30.69
CA ILE A 17 -6.27 -30.80 29.33
C ILE A 17 -7.42 -29.78 29.32
N SER A 18 -8.39 -29.86 30.24
CA SER A 18 -9.49 -28.90 30.33
C SER A 18 -9.01 -27.52 30.79
N ILE A 19 -8.08 -27.47 31.75
CA ILE A 19 -7.43 -26.23 32.17
C ILE A 19 -6.58 -25.64 31.05
N ILE A 20 -5.77 -26.46 30.35
CA ILE A 20 -4.98 -25.99 29.20
C ILE A 20 -5.88 -25.45 28.09
N ALA A 21 -6.98 -26.14 27.77
CA ALA A 21 -7.94 -25.69 26.76
C ALA A 21 -8.58 -24.34 27.13
N LEU A 22 -8.95 -24.16 28.40
CA LEU A 22 -9.49 -22.89 28.90
C LEU A 22 -8.46 -21.74 28.77
N LEU A 23 -7.21 -21.99 29.16
CA LEU A 23 -6.13 -21.00 29.06
C LEU A 23 -5.86 -20.62 27.60
N LEU A 24 -5.81 -21.60 26.69
CA LEU A 24 -5.63 -21.35 25.26
C LEU A 24 -6.81 -20.58 24.65
N ALA A 25 -8.04 -20.84 25.09
CA ALA A 25 -9.23 -20.14 24.60
C ALA A 25 -9.17 -18.63 24.90
N VAL A 26 -8.64 -18.23 26.07
CA VAL A 26 -8.45 -16.81 26.42
C VAL A 26 -7.20 -16.21 25.77
N LEU A 27 -6.15 -17.01 25.56
CA LEU A 27 -4.87 -16.56 25.00
C LEU A 27 -4.93 -16.30 23.48
N MET A 28 -5.64 -17.14 22.72
CA MET A 28 -5.68 -17.05 21.25
C MET A 28 -6.14 -15.66 20.73
N PRO A 29 -7.23 -15.04 21.26
CA PRO A 29 -7.62 -13.69 20.84
C PRO A 29 -6.60 -12.60 21.18
N ALA A 30 -5.86 -12.76 22.29
CA ALA A 30 -4.82 -11.82 22.68
C ALA A 30 -3.60 -11.92 21.75
N LEU A 31 -3.15 -13.15 21.46
CA LEU A 31 -2.01 -13.40 20.56
C LEU A 31 -2.29 -12.91 19.14
N SER A 32 -3.51 -13.14 18.63
CA SER A 32 -3.91 -12.64 17.31
C SER A 32 -3.82 -11.11 17.21
N ARG A 33 -4.31 -10.40 18.23
CA ARG A 33 -4.21 -8.93 18.29
C ARG A 33 -2.77 -8.45 18.40
N ALA A 34 -1.94 -9.09 19.23
CA ALA A 34 -0.52 -8.76 19.37
C ALA A 34 0.23 -8.93 18.04
N ARG A 35 -0.02 -10.02 17.31
CA ARG A 35 0.56 -10.24 15.98
C ARG A 35 0.17 -9.15 14.99
N LEU A 36 -1.10 -8.75 14.96
CA LEU A 36 -1.55 -7.68 14.08
C LEU A 36 -0.93 -6.32 14.43
N MET A 37 -0.75 -6.02 15.71
CA MET A 37 -0.03 -4.80 16.15
C MET A 37 1.44 -4.85 15.70
N ALA A 38 2.11 -5.98 15.85
CA ALA A 38 3.48 -6.16 15.39
C ALA A 38 3.60 -5.98 13.87
N GLU A 39 2.66 -6.52 13.08
CA GLU A 39 2.63 -6.31 11.63
C GLU A 39 2.50 -4.83 11.26
N ARG A 40 1.64 -4.07 11.97
CA ARG A 40 1.49 -2.62 11.74
C ARG A 40 2.77 -1.85 12.05
N VAL A 41 3.47 -2.21 13.13
CA VAL A 41 4.74 -1.58 13.51
C VAL A 41 5.82 -1.84 12.46
N VAL A 42 5.92 -3.09 11.98
CA VAL A 42 6.87 -3.46 10.91
C VAL A 42 6.56 -2.67 9.64
N ASP A 43 5.30 -2.56 9.26
CA ASP A 43 4.92 -1.82 8.05
C ASP A 43 5.14 -0.31 8.21
N ALA A 44 4.95 0.25 9.41
CA ALA A 44 5.29 1.65 9.68
C ALA A 44 6.80 1.91 9.55
N ALA A 45 7.64 0.98 10.01
CA ALA A 45 9.09 1.07 9.84
C ALA A 45 9.48 0.99 8.35
N ARG A 46 8.89 0.07 7.58
CA ARG A 46 9.12 -0.03 6.13
C ARG A 46 8.68 1.22 5.39
N GLU A 47 7.54 1.81 5.73
CA GLU A 47 7.11 3.08 5.13
C GLU A 47 8.08 4.23 5.47
N LYS A 48 8.67 4.22 6.67
CA LYS A 48 9.70 5.20 7.05
C LYS A 48 11.00 5.02 6.26
N ASP A 49 11.41 3.77 6.03
CA ASP A 49 12.56 3.45 5.20
C ASP A 49 12.31 3.83 3.73
N ALA A 50 11.10 3.54 3.22
CA ALA A 50 10.63 3.96 1.90
C ALA A 50 10.65 5.49 1.75
N TYR A 51 10.12 6.21 2.75
CA TYR A 51 10.19 7.67 2.83
C TYR A 51 11.63 8.16 2.71
N THR A 52 12.54 7.56 3.46
CA THR A 52 13.95 7.95 3.47
C THR A 52 14.59 7.75 2.10
N ALA A 53 14.27 6.65 1.41
CA ALA A 53 14.76 6.39 0.06
C ALA A 53 14.22 7.37 -0.98
N PHE A 54 12.94 7.73 -0.90
CA PHE A 54 12.34 8.74 -1.77
C PHE A 54 12.89 10.13 -1.48
N LEU A 55 13.14 10.47 -0.23
CA LEU A 55 13.77 11.72 0.18
C LEU A 55 15.22 11.82 -0.31
N ALA A 56 15.99 10.73 -0.20
CA ALA A 56 17.35 10.65 -0.72
C ALA A 56 17.38 10.89 -2.24
N TYR A 57 16.51 10.20 -2.99
CA TYR A 57 16.34 10.44 -4.41
C TYR A 57 16.00 11.92 -4.71
N SER A 58 14.98 12.47 -4.05
CA SER A 58 14.53 13.84 -4.32
C SER A 58 15.60 14.88 -4.02
N SER A 59 16.29 14.74 -2.90
CA SER A 59 17.32 15.69 -2.48
C SER A 59 18.60 15.60 -3.32
N MET A 60 19.00 14.39 -3.71
CA MET A 60 20.29 14.16 -4.39
C MET A 60 20.20 14.17 -5.91
N GLU A 61 19.06 13.79 -6.49
CA GLU A 61 18.96 13.44 -7.91
C GLU A 61 17.87 14.20 -8.67
N ASN A 62 16.96 14.89 -7.98
CA ASN A 62 15.77 15.47 -8.61
C ASN A 62 15.41 16.89 -8.13
N ASP A 63 16.40 17.68 -7.70
CA ASP A 63 16.20 19.10 -7.34
C ASP A 63 15.06 19.32 -6.32
N GLY A 64 15.01 18.46 -5.31
CA GLY A 64 13.98 18.45 -4.27
C GLY A 64 12.59 18.02 -4.72
N LYS A 65 12.41 17.56 -5.97
CA LYS A 65 11.13 17.07 -6.50
C LYS A 65 10.95 15.60 -6.18
N LEU A 66 9.76 15.26 -5.72
CA LEU A 66 9.31 13.89 -5.52
C LEU A 66 9.15 13.17 -6.87
N PRO A 67 9.34 11.84 -6.91
CA PRO A 67 9.06 11.07 -8.11
C PRO A 67 7.65 11.30 -8.64
N ILE A 68 7.50 11.31 -9.97
CA ILE A 68 6.20 11.43 -10.60
C ILE A 68 5.42 10.13 -10.40
N GLY A 69 4.24 10.23 -9.77
CA GLY A 69 3.32 9.12 -9.51
C GLY A 69 2.38 8.79 -10.69
N ALA A 70 2.57 9.42 -11.84
CA ALA A 70 1.75 9.19 -13.03
C ALA A 70 2.34 8.10 -13.94
N MET A 71 1.47 7.19 -14.42
CA MET A 71 1.81 6.26 -15.49
C MET A 71 1.15 6.70 -16.80
N GLY A 72 1.88 6.53 -17.90
CA GLY A 72 1.34 6.66 -19.25
C GLY A 72 1.09 5.30 -19.88
N LYS A 73 0.13 5.26 -20.82
CA LYS A 73 0.17 4.31 -21.93
C LYS A 73 0.59 5.13 -23.15
N GLY A 74 1.68 4.78 -23.82
CA GLY A 74 2.11 5.46 -25.05
C GLY A 74 3.07 4.62 -25.87
N SER A 75 2.78 4.49 -27.17
CA SER A 75 3.64 3.87 -28.17
C SER A 75 4.99 4.59 -28.27
N THR A 76 5.95 3.84 -28.77
CA THR A 76 7.39 4.05 -28.82
C THR A 76 7.88 5.40 -29.35
N GLU A 77 9.12 5.66 -28.91
CA GLU A 77 10.10 6.64 -29.38
C GLU A 77 10.03 8.03 -28.74
N ASP A 78 11.17 8.38 -28.14
CA ASP A 78 11.49 9.57 -27.36
C ASP A 78 11.01 9.60 -25.90
N TYR A 79 11.98 9.44 -25.00
CA TYR A 79 11.95 9.78 -23.57
C TYR A 79 11.80 11.30 -23.32
N THR A 80 11.16 12.02 -24.24
CA THR A 80 10.72 13.39 -24.07
C THR A 80 9.24 13.32 -23.73
N ILE A 81 8.89 13.81 -22.56
CA ILE A 81 7.66 13.48 -21.87
C ILE A 81 6.46 14.13 -22.57
N TYR A 82 5.88 13.47 -23.58
CA TYR A 82 4.72 13.98 -24.31
C TYR A 82 3.41 13.37 -23.77
N PHE A 83 2.54 14.27 -23.30
CA PHE A 83 1.31 14.00 -22.56
C PHE A 83 0.06 14.36 -23.36
N THR A 84 -0.37 13.50 -24.29
CA THR A 84 -1.55 13.77 -25.15
C THR A 84 -2.38 12.51 -25.45
N GLY A 85 -3.11 11.98 -24.47
CA GLY A 85 -4.04 10.84 -24.64
C GLY A 85 -4.51 10.27 -23.31
N THR A 86 -5.64 9.56 -23.25
CA THR A 86 -6.26 9.00 -22.02
C THR A 86 -5.30 8.16 -21.16
N LYS A 87 -4.63 8.80 -20.19
CA LYS A 87 -3.63 8.16 -19.30
C LYS A 87 -4.27 7.68 -17.99
N TRP A 88 -3.74 6.61 -17.39
CA TRP A 88 -4.20 6.06 -16.11
C TRP A 88 -3.13 6.24 -15.02
N SER A 89 -3.49 6.79 -13.86
CA SER A 89 -2.64 6.79 -12.66
C SER A 89 -3.09 5.70 -11.69
N MET A 90 -2.15 4.95 -11.14
CA MET A 90 -2.42 4.02 -10.04
C MET A 90 -1.53 4.39 -8.87
N LEU A 91 -2.12 4.54 -7.69
CA LEU A 91 -1.37 4.94 -6.50
C LEU A 91 -0.29 3.91 -6.13
N ASN A 92 -0.47 2.65 -6.51
CA ASN A 92 0.45 1.56 -6.15
C ASN A 92 1.46 1.23 -7.26
N TYR A 93 1.77 2.16 -8.17
CA TYR A 93 2.77 1.96 -9.20
C TYR A 93 3.69 3.17 -9.35
N VAL A 94 4.93 2.90 -9.75
CA VAL A 94 5.92 3.93 -10.11
C VAL A 94 6.57 3.59 -11.44
N THR A 95 7.09 4.60 -12.13
CA THR A 95 7.83 4.43 -13.39
C THR A 95 9.14 3.68 -13.17
N GLU A 96 9.66 3.02 -14.21
CA GLU A 96 10.99 2.37 -14.15
C GLU A 96 12.10 3.35 -13.76
N ALA A 97 12.07 4.59 -14.23
CA ALA A 97 13.06 5.61 -13.86
C ALA A 97 13.02 5.91 -12.36
N THR A 98 11.82 6.07 -11.79
CA THR A 98 11.63 6.22 -10.34
C THR A 98 12.16 5.01 -9.60
N TRP A 99 11.77 3.81 -10.04
CA TRP A 99 12.18 2.56 -9.43
C TRP A 99 13.69 2.39 -9.40
N LYS A 100 14.38 2.54 -10.55
CA LYS A 100 15.84 2.40 -10.64
C LYS A 100 16.55 3.36 -9.69
N SER A 101 16.04 4.58 -9.58
CA SER A 101 16.64 5.61 -8.73
C SER A 101 16.44 5.30 -7.25
N VAL A 102 15.21 5.02 -6.82
CA VAL A 102 14.91 4.65 -5.43
C VAL A 102 15.59 3.34 -5.01
N LYS A 103 15.68 2.37 -5.92
CA LYS A 103 16.35 1.08 -5.67
C LYS A 103 17.80 1.25 -5.21
N ARG A 104 18.51 2.29 -5.67
CA ARG A 104 19.90 2.57 -5.24
C ARG A 104 20.00 2.96 -3.77
N HIS A 105 18.90 3.43 -3.18
CA HIS A 105 18.84 3.92 -1.81
C HIS A 105 18.24 2.91 -0.82
N ILE A 106 17.91 1.69 -1.28
CA ILE A 106 17.35 0.63 -0.43
C ILE A 106 18.17 -0.66 -0.54
N LYS A 107 18.37 -1.34 0.59
CA LYS A 107 19.07 -2.64 0.62
C LYS A 107 18.17 -3.82 0.24
N ASP A 108 16.87 -3.68 0.50
CA ASP A 108 15.87 -4.71 0.26
C ASP A 108 14.65 -4.07 -0.39
N THR A 109 14.21 -4.65 -1.51
CA THR A 109 13.06 -4.19 -2.29
C THR A 109 11.75 -4.35 -1.51
N ARG A 110 11.70 -5.27 -0.53
CA ARG A 110 10.57 -5.43 0.41
C ARG A 110 10.33 -4.19 1.27
N THR A 111 11.28 -3.26 1.35
CA THR A 111 11.11 -1.94 1.98
C THR A 111 9.93 -1.18 1.40
N LEU A 112 9.63 -1.37 0.12
CA LEU A 112 8.55 -0.70 -0.59
C LEU A 112 7.23 -1.48 -0.56
N MET A 113 7.11 -2.42 0.38
CA MET A 113 6.00 -3.35 0.44
C MET A 113 5.45 -3.56 1.86
N CYS A 114 4.13 -3.40 1.99
CA CYS A 114 3.38 -3.83 3.16
C CYS A 114 3.49 -5.35 3.34
N ASN A 115 3.86 -5.79 4.55
CA ASN A 115 4.02 -7.18 4.92
C ASN A 115 2.69 -7.93 4.88
N SER A 116 1.59 -7.29 5.29
CA SER A 116 0.27 -7.91 5.19
C SER A 116 -0.17 -8.10 3.73
N PHE A 117 0.23 -7.21 2.81
CA PHE A 117 0.00 -7.38 1.37
C PHE A 117 0.76 -8.58 0.80
N LEU A 118 2.06 -8.72 1.14
CA LEU A 118 2.91 -9.84 0.73
C LEU A 118 2.38 -11.22 1.14
N LYS A 119 1.62 -11.30 2.24
CA LYS A 119 1.06 -12.56 2.75
C LYS A 119 -0.24 -12.99 2.07
N THR A 120 -0.84 -12.12 1.25
CA THR A 120 -2.12 -12.43 0.61
C THR A 120 -1.99 -13.55 -0.41
N LYS A 121 -3.04 -14.37 -0.54
CA LYS A 121 -3.10 -15.43 -1.56
C LYS A 121 -2.90 -14.86 -2.96
N ALA A 122 -3.53 -13.72 -3.25
CA ALA A 122 -3.42 -13.02 -4.53
C ALA A 122 -1.99 -12.59 -4.88
N VAL A 123 -1.14 -12.31 -3.89
CA VAL A 123 0.28 -11.94 -4.11
C VAL A 123 1.18 -13.16 -4.06
N ARG A 124 0.87 -14.12 -3.18
CA ARG A 124 1.62 -15.38 -3.04
C ARG A 124 1.43 -16.32 -4.20
N GLU A 125 0.33 -16.28 -4.94
CA GLU A 125 0.06 -17.21 -6.06
C GLU A 125 0.20 -16.53 -7.43
N ASP A 126 0.46 -15.23 -7.43
CA ASP A 126 0.80 -14.49 -8.62
C ASP A 126 2.24 -14.87 -9.02
N GLU A 127 2.38 -15.84 -9.93
CA GLU A 127 3.67 -16.32 -10.46
C GLU A 127 4.54 -15.20 -11.00
N ASN A 128 3.87 -14.15 -11.45
CA ASN A 128 4.44 -12.95 -11.97
C ASN A 128 5.13 -12.22 -10.80
N PHE A 129 4.40 -11.94 -9.71
CA PHE A 129 4.93 -11.39 -8.46
C PHE A 129 6.03 -12.27 -7.79
N GLN A 130 5.91 -13.60 -7.84
CA GLN A 130 6.87 -14.54 -7.27
C GLN A 130 8.23 -14.61 -8.00
N LYS A 131 8.30 -14.20 -9.28
CA LYS A 131 9.55 -14.21 -10.06
C LYS A 131 10.49 -13.04 -9.70
N GLY A 132 10.05 -12.12 -8.84
CA GLY A 132 10.89 -11.12 -8.18
C GLY A 132 11.42 -11.58 -6.82
N ASP A 133 12.32 -10.82 -6.22
CA ASP A 133 12.88 -11.02 -4.87
C ASP A 133 11.88 -10.71 -3.72
N GLY A 134 10.58 -10.74 -4.01
CA GLY A 134 9.52 -10.28 -3.10
C GLY A 134 9.39 -8.75 -3.03
N GLY A 135 10.02 -8.02 -3.95
CA GLY A 135 9.95 -6.57 -4.13
C GLY A 135 8.96 -6.07 -5.18
N PRO A 136 8.93 -4.75 -5.45
CA PRO A 136 8.11 -4.17 -6.50
C PRO A 136 8.29 -4.84 -7.85
N TYR A 137 7.15 -5.15 -8.48
CA TYR A 137 7.05 -6.09 -9.58
C TYR A 137 6.66 -5.44 -10.91
N VAL A 138 7.26 -5.88 -12.02
CA VAL A 138 6.91 -5.50 -13.41
C VAL A 138 6.05 -6.60 -14.04
N PRO A 139 4.76 -6.37 -14.37
CA PRO A 139 3.92 -7.39 -15.00
C PRO A 139 4.53 -7.92 -16.31
N LYS A 140 4.67 -9.25 -16.47
CA LYS A 140 5.25 -9.89 -17.69
C LYS A 140 4.51 -9.53 -18.97
N ASP A 141 3.23 -9.21 -18.83
CA ASP A 141 2.25 -8.88 -19.84
C ASP A 141 1.93 -7.37 -19.85
N SER A 142 2.81 -6.55 -19.26
CA SER A 142 2.66 -5.11 -19.28
C SER A 142 2.83 -4.58 -20.71
N THR A 143 1.72 -4.37 -21.41
CA THR A 143 1.61 -3.44 -22.55
C THR A 143 1.82 -1.97 -22.12
N TRP A 144 2.24 -1.76 -20.86
CA TRP A 144 2.59 -0.47 -20.28
C TRP A 144 4.00 -0.08 -20.75
N ASN A 145 4.07 1.01 -21.50
CA ASN A 145 5.32 1.61 -21.94
C ASN A 145 5.38 3.04 -21.37
N PRO A 146 6.38 3.37 -20.53
CA PRO A 146 7.49 2.52 -20.06
C PRO A 146 7.06 1.45 -19.02
N PRO A 147 7.93 0.46 -18.71
CA PRO A 147 7.69 -0.50 -17.65
C PRO A 147 7.36 0.18 -16.31
N ALA A 148 6.37 -0.35 -15.60
CA ALA A 148 5.94 0.16 -14.31
C ALA A 148 6.17 -0.89 -13.21
N TYR A 149 6.58 -0.41 -12.03
CA TYR A 149 6.84 -1.25 -10.86
C TYR A 149 5.72 -1.08 -9.84
N LYS A 150 5.10 -2.19 -9.46
CA LYS A 150 4.02 -2.23 -8.48
C LYS A 150 4.56 -2.16 -7.05
N LEU A 151 4.26 -1.09 -6.33
CA LEU A 151 4.55 -0.95 -4.91
C LEU A 151 3.53 -1.73 -4.06
N GLY A 152 3.92 -2.13 -2.85
CA GLY A 152 3.00 -2.67 -1.85
C GLY A 152 2.37 -1.61 -0.94
N PHE A 153 2.59 -0.33 -1.26
CA PHE A 153 1.97 0.84 -0.65
C PHE A 153 1.29 1.67 -1.74
N ASN A 154 0.35 2.52 -1.34
CA ASN A 154 -0.08 3.63 -2.15
C ASN A 154 0.93 4.77 -2.01
N TYR A 155 1.43 5.29 -3.13
CA TYR A 155 2.28 6.46 -3.26
C TYR A 155 1.45 7.64 -3.77
N HIS A 156 1.46 8.73 -3.01
CA HIS A 156 0.58 9.89 -3.23
C HIS A 156 1.31 11.11 -3.78
N GLY A 157 2.64 11.04 -3.94
CA GLY A 157 3.48 12.12 -4.43
C GLY A 157 3.54 12.23 -5.96
N GLY A 158 3.73 13.43 -6.48
CA GLY A 158 3.93 13.70 -7.90
C GLY A 158 2.74 13.29 -8.79
N HIS A 159 1.51 13.38 -8.28
CA HIS A 159 0.28 13.15 -9.04
C HIS A 159 -0.35 14.49 -9.47
N PHE A 160 -0.73 14.57 -10.74
CA PHE A 160 -1.37 15.75 -11.33
C PHE A 160 -2.70 15.34 -11.93
N ALA A 161 -3.77 16.08 -11.63
CA ALA A 161 -4.99 15.94 -12.41
C ALA A 161 -5.84 17.22 -12.53
N GLU A 162 -5.97 17.78 -13.74
CA GLU A 162 -6.81 18.94 -14.05
C GLU A 162 -8.31 18.56 -14.23
N LYS A 163 -8.66 17.53 -15.00
CA LYS A 163 -10.04 17.14 -15.34
C LYS A 163 -10.14 15.65 -15.64
N TRP A 164 -11.19 15.01 -15.14
CA TRP A 164 -11.68 13.73 -15.66
C TRP A 164 -12.63 14.02 -16.83
N PRO A 165 -12.59 13.28 -17.94
CA PRO A 165 -13.57 13.43 -19.02
C PRO A 165 -14.97 12.88 -18.65
N THR A 166 -15.08 12.08 -17.59
CA THR A 166 -16.37 11.56 -17.10
C THR A 166 -16.58 11.92 -15.62
N PRO A 167 -17.57 12.77 -15.30
CA PRO A 167 -17.93 13.01 -13.92
C PRO A 167 -18.60 11.75 -13.36
N ARG A 168 -17.92 11.03 -12.46
CA ARG A 168 -18.65 10.22 -11.49
C ARG A 168 -19.25 11.21 -10.50
N ASN A 169 -20.51 11.59 -10.73
CA ASN A 169 -21.28 12.60 -10.00
C ASN A 169 -21.35 12.40 -8.47
N THR A 170 -20.74 11.36 -7.93
CA THR A 170 -20.74 11.00 -6.50
C THR A 170 -19.38 11.18 -5.80
N LEU A 171 -18.33 11.61 -6.51
CA LEU A 171 -16.97 11.73 -5.96
C LEU A 171 -16.34 13.10 -6.22
N THR A 172 -16.52 14.00 -5.24
CA THR A 172 -16.11 15.41 -5.34
C THR A 172 -14.76 15.71 -4.68
N LYS A 173 -14.24 14.82 -3.81
CA LYS A 173 -13.05 15.08 -3.02
C LYS A 173 -11.76 14.96 -3.83
N THR A 174 -10.92 15.98 -3.73
CA THR A 174 -9.60 16.05 -4.33
C THR A 174 -8.53 16.16 -3.24
N TRP A 175 -7.43 15.41 -3.38
CA TRP A 175 -6.31 15.50 -2.44
C TRP A 175 -5.24 16.45 -2.97
N VAL A 176 -4.41 17.01 -2.09
CA VAL A 176 -3.20 17.71 -2.51
C VAL A 176 -2.08 16.68 -2.52
N SER A 177 -1.62 16.30 -3.72
CA SER A 177 -0.41 15.48 -3.86
C SER A 177 0.78 16.31 -3.37
N PRO A 178 1.76 15.76 -2.64
CA PRO A 178 3.04 16.43 -2.45
C PRO A 178 3.90 16.31 -3.71
N TYR A 179 4.60 17.38 -4.10
CA TYR A 179 5.47 17.41 -5.28
C TYR A 179 6.91 17.76 -4.95
N ARG A 180 7.15 18.62 -3.96
CA ARG A 180 8.48 18.94 -3.47
C ARG A 180 8.63 18.48 -2.03
N ILE A 181 9.85 18.15 -1.64
CA ILE A 181 10.19 17.84 -0.23
C ILE A 181 9.98 19.04 0.70
N THR A 182 9.89 20.25 0.13
CA THR A 182 9.62 21.51 0.83
C THR A 182 8.13 21.84 0.93
N ASP A 183 7.24 21.01 0.39
CA ASP A 183 5.79 21.20 0.54
C ASP A 183 5.38 21.00 2.01
N LYS A 184 4.10 21.28 2.32
CA LYS A 184 3.57 21.16 3.69
C LYS A 184 3.81 19.75 4.23
N GLY A 185 4.48 19.65 5.38
CA GLY A 185 4.86 18.38 6.00
C GLY A 185 3.69 17.43 6.31
N ASN A 186 2.47 17.96 6.48
CA ASN A 186 1.26 17.18 6.75
C ASN A 186 0.58 16.58 5.50
N LEU A 187 1.18 16.72 4.32
CA LEU A 187 0.69 16.04 3.11
C LEU A 187 1.00 14.56 3.19
N VAL A 188 0.05 13.72 2.77
CA VAL A 188 0.23 12.26 2.74
C VAL A 188 1.15 11.89 1.57
N LEU A 189 2.19 11.12 1.86
CA LEU A 189 3.15 10.62 0.87
C LEU A 189 2.97 9.13 0.60
N PHE A 190 2.83 8.32 1.65
CA PHE A 190 2.54 6.89 1.52
C PHE A 190 1.34 6.48 2.37
N SER A 191 0.64 5.43 1.95
CA SER A 191 -0.25 4.69 2.82
C SER A 191 -0.23 3.19 2.56
N CYS A 192 -0.33 2.39 3.62
CA CYS A 192 -0.64 0.96 3.52
C CYS A 192 -1.88 0.75 2.66
N MET A 193 -1.87 -0.36 1.92
CA MET A 193 -2.80 -0.56 0.81
C MET A 193 -4.23 -0.74 1.32
N ILE A 194 -5.01 0.34 1.27
CA ILE A 194 -6.47 0.31 1.27
C ILE A 194 -6.91 0.89 -0.06
N THR A 195 -7.39 0.01 -0.93
CA THR A 195 -7.71 0.37 -2.31
C THR A 195 -9.07 -0.17 -2.71
N MET A 196 -9.73 0.58 -3.59
CA MET A 196 -10.89 0.13 -4.34
C MET A 196 -10.54 0.32 -5.81
N SER A 197 -10.45 -0.76 -6.58
CA SER A 197 -10.28 -0.69 -8.03
C SER A 197 -11.64 -0.75 -8.72
N ASP A 198 -11.83 0.01 -9.79
CA ASP A 198 -13.06 0.04 -10.59
C ASP A 198 -13.11 -0.97 -11.74
N SER A 199 -11.99 -1.65 -12.01
CA SER A 199 -11.81 -2.34 -13.30
C SER A 199 -11.08 -3.67 -13.20
N TYR A 200 -10.07 -3.82 -12.33
CA TYR A 200 -9.18 -5.00 -12.39
C TYR A 200 -8.84 -5.65 -11.05
N TYR A 201 -8.61 -4.89 -9.97
CA TYR A 201 -7.94 -5.44 -8.77
C TYR A 201 -8.83 -5.68 -7.55
N GLY A 202 -10.15 -5.59 -7.72
CA GLY A 202 -11.06 -5.74 -6.59
C GLY A 202 -10.85 -4.66 -5.54
N THR A 203 -11.34 -4.92 -4.33
CA THR A 203 -11.13 -4.07 -3.16
C THR A 203 -10.14 -4.74 -2.23
N PHE A 204 -9.26 -3.96 -1.61
CA PHE A 204 -8.24 -4.49 -0.73
C PHE A 204 -8.10 -3.67 0.55
N ILE A 205 -7.89 -4.36 1.67
CA ILE A 205 -7.56 -3.79 2.96
C ILE A 205 -6.37 -4.57 3.52
N ALA A 206 -5.21 -3.92 3.63
CA ALA A 206 -3.98 -4.54 4.14
C ALA A 206 -4.13 -5.03 5.58
N HIS A 207 -4.74 -4.21 6.45
CA HIS A 207 -4.78 -4.49 7.88
C HIS A 207 -6.21 -4.46 8.44
N SER A 208 -6.69 -5.64 8.84
CA SER A 208 -7.92 -5.81 9.61
C SER A 208 -7.70 -6.74 10.80
N ALA A 209 -8.71 -6.91 11.65
CA ALA A 209 -8.72 -7.91 12.72
C ALA A 209 -8.52 -9.36 12.24
N LYS A 210 -8.73 -9.64 10.95
CA LYS A 210 -8.56 -10.97 10.32
C LYS A 210 -7.31 -11.03 9.41
N GLY A 211 -6.44 -10.02 9.47
CA GLY A 211 -5.36 -9.84 8.50
C GLY A 211 -5.83 -9.10 7.25
N ALA A 212 -5.19 -9.34 6.11
CA ALA A 212 -5.57 -8.70 4.86
C ALA A 212 -6.92 -9.22 4.34
N ILE A 213 -7.78 -8.31 3.85
CA ILE A 213 -9.11 -8.62 3.29
C ILE A 213 -9.14 -8.22 1.83
N THR A 214 -9.67 -9.10 0.98
CA THR A 214 -10.03 -8.81 -0.42
C THR A 214 -11.55 -8.72 -0.56
N GLY A 215 -12.01 -7.94 -1.53
CA GLY A 215 -13.41 -7.77 -1.89
C GLY A 215 -13.61 -7.61 -3.38
N LYS A 216 -14.87 -7.46 -3.80
CA LYS A 216 -15.25 -7.33 -5.21
C LYS A 216 -14.75 -6.00 -5.80
N VAL A 217 -14.71 -5.93 -7.13
CA VAL A 217 -14.46 -4.68 -7.88
C VAL A 217 -15.47 -3.61 -7.45
N ALA A 218 -14.99 -2.38 -7.28
CA ALA A 218 -15.75 -1.20 -6.85
C ALA A 218 -16.50 -1.35 -5.50
N GLN A 219 -16.19 -2.37 -4.69
CA GLN A 219 -16.78 -2.53 -3.37
C GLN A 219 -16.16 -1.51 -2.39
N ASP A 220 -16.98 -0.82 -1.62
CA ASP A 220 -16.46 0.13 -0.63
C ASP A 220 -15.71 -0.63 0.49
N PRO A 221 -14.42 -0.35 0.77
CA PRO A 221 -13.69 -0.89 1.91
C PRO A 221 -14.42 -0.74 3.25
N LYS A 222 -15.16 0.36 3.45
CA LYS A 222 -15.92 0.57 4.70
C LYS A 222 -17.03 -0.47 4.88
N LYS A 223 -17.54 -1.05 3.79
CA LYS A 223 -18.52 -2.15 3.82
C LYS A 223 -17.90 -3.52 4.06
N LEU A 224 -16.58 -3.65 3.88
CA LEU A 224 -15.86 -4.90 4.15
C LEU A 224 -15.46 -5.04 5.62
N SER A 225 -14.89 -3.99 6.21
CA SER A 225 -14.48 -4.04 7.61
C SER A 225 -14.20 -2.64 8.18
N LEU A 226 -15.08 -2.16 9.07
CA LEU A 226 -14.91 -0.89 9.78
C LEU A 226 -13.77 -0.93 10.82
N ASN A 227 -13.42 -2.12 11.32
CA ASN A 227 -12.34 -2.33 12.30
C ASN A 227 -10.99 -2.58 11.60
N SER A 228 -10.71 -1.76 10.58
CA SER A 228 -9.50 -1.81 9.78
C SER A 228 -8.83 -0.44 9.77
N GLY A 229 -7.63 -0.36 9.21
CA GLY A 229 -6.93 0.89 9.05
C GLY A 229 -5.65 0.74 8.27
N SER A 230 -4.91 1.84 8.19
CA SER A 230 -3.70 1.95 7.38
C SER A 230 -2.70 2.82 8.12
N ASN A 231 -1.41 2.49 7.98
CA ASN A 231 -0.36 3.43 8.29
C ASN A 231 -0.37 4.51 7.21
N ILE A 232 -0.31 5.76 7.64
CA ILE A 232 -0.24 6.95 6.80
C ILE A 232 1.09 7.61 7.09
N THR A 233 1.94 7.67 6.07
CA THR A 233 3.21 8.38 6.13
C THR A 233 3.04 9.74 5.50
N TYR A 234 3.41 10.77 6.26
CA TYR A 234 3.36 12.16 5.86
C TYR A 234 4.70 12.63 5.29
N LEU A 235 4.69 13.78 4.62
CA LEU A 235 5.87 14.36 3.98
C LEU A 235 6.94 14.82 4.98
N ASP A 236 6.56 15.14 6.22
CA ASP A 236 7.49 15.34 7.34
C ASP A 236 8.16 14.04 7.81
N GLY A 237 7.78 12.90 7.22
CA GLY A 237 8.27 11.58 7.54
C GLY A 237 7.64 10.97 8.79
N SER A 238 6.65 11.60 9.41
CA SER A 238 5.88 10.96 10.49
C SER A 238 4.98 9.86 9.92
N VAL A 239 4.84 8.76 10.66
CA VAL A 239 3.97 7.64 10.30
C VAL A 239 2.91 7.49 11.38
N LYS A 240 1.63 7.53 10.99
CA LYS A 240 0.51 7.44 11.93
C LYS A 240 -0.50 6.42 11.47
N TRP A 241 -0.97 5.60 12.40
CA TRP A 241 -2.11 4.74 12.14
C TRP A 241 -3.39 5.55 12.04
N LYS A 242 -4.14 5.37 10.94
CA LYS A 242 -5.47 5.94 10.77
C LYS A 242 -6.49 4.81 10.63
N ALA A 243 -7.59 4.91 11.34
CA ALA A 243 -8.68 3.93 11.22
C ALA A 243 -9.49 4.20 9.95
N LEU A 244 -9.95 3.13 9.28
CA LEU A 244 -10.67 3.22 8.02
C LEU A 244 -11.97 4.04 8.16
N LYS A 245 -12.64 3.96 9.32
CA LYS A 245 -13.84 4.77 9.60
C LYS A 245 -13.58 6.29 9.43
N ASP A 246 -12.39 6.75 9.78
CA ASP A 246 -11.97 8.16 9.79
C ASP A 246 -11.29 8.58 8.47
N MET A 247 -11.13 7.65 7.54
CA MET A 247 -10.55 7.92 6.22
C MET A 247 -11.56 8.45 5.23
N GLU A 248 -11.06 9.22 4.27
CA GLU A 248 -11.85 9.74 3.17
C GLU A 248 -11.50 9.03 1.87
N ARG A 249 -12.48 8.90 0.97
CA ARG A 249 -12.27 8.37 -0.37
C ARG A 249 -11.89 9.51 -1.29
N TYR A 250 -10.75 9.38 -1.96
CA TYR A 250 -10.28 10.35 -2.95
C TYR A 250 -10.29 9.77 -4.35
N HIS A 251 -10.52 10.63 -5.34
CA HIS A 251 -10.60 10.24 -6.75
C HIS A 251 -9.56 10.92 -7.65
N ARG A 252 -9.07 12.12 -7.30
CA ARG A 252 -8.05 12.84 -8.07
C ARG A 252 -7.24 13.82 -7.22
N ALA A 253 -6.00 14.10 -7.64
CA ALA A 253 -5.16 15.14 -7.04
C ALA A 253 -5.57 16.55 -7.51
N LYS A 254 -5.23 17.59 -6.73
CA LYS A 254 -5.29 19.00 -7.15
C LYS A 254 -4.11 19.33 -8.05
N ASN A 255 -4.31 20.29 -8.96
CA ASN A 255 -3.25 20.81 -9.81
C ASN A 255 -2.31 21.77 -9.04
N PHE A 256 -1.06 21.89 -9.46
CA PHE A 256 -0.04 22.77 -8.88
C PHE A 256 0.04 24.16 -9.54
N GLY A 257 -1.03 24.59 -10.22
CA GLY A 257 -1.09 25.88 -10.93
C GLY A 257 -0.75 25.78 -12.42
N SER A 258 -0.93 26.87 -13.16
CA SER A 258 -0.85 26.95 -14.63
C SER A 258 0.56 26.79 -15.23
N ASN A 259 1.60 26.67 -14.40
CA ASN A 259 3.00 26.67 -14.85
C ASN A 259 3.57 25.27 -15.09
N TYR A 260 2.76 24.21 -14.91
CA TYR A 260 3.17 22.83 -15.10
C TYR A 260 2.37 22.22 -16.26
N ALA A 261 3.04 21.97 -17.39
CA ALA A 261 2.45 21.43 -18.61
C ALA A 261 2.18 19.91 -18.51
N VAL A 262 1.37 19.48 -17.54
CA VAL A 262 1.07 18.05 -17.34
C VAL A 262 -0.43 17.82 -17.40
N ASP A 263 -0.86 17.15 -18.47
CA ASP A 263 -2.25 16.71 -18.65
C ASP A 263 -2.60 15.62 -17.60
N PRO A 264 -3.64 15.80 -16.76
CA PRO A 264 -4.20 14.80 -15.84
C PRO A 264 -4.21 13.36 -16.34
N GLY A 265 -3.54 12.49 -15.59
CA GLY A 265 -3.90 11.08 -15.59
C GLY A 265 -5.23 10.83 -14.85
N THR A 266 -5.97 9.82 -15.30
CA THR A 266 -7.20 9.28 -14.74
C THR A 266 -6.87 8.25 -13.65
N VAL A 267 -7.26 8.43 -12.38
CA VAL A 267 -6.90 7.45 -11.33
C VAL A 267 -7.88 6.25 -11.31
N THR A 268 -7.45 5.04 -11.68
CA THR A 268 -8.30 3.82 -11.65
C THR A 268 -8.45 3.19 -10.27
N SER A 269 -7.61 3.60 -9.32
CA SER A 269 -7.59 3.10 -7.94
C SER A 269 -7.95 4.23 -6.97
N PHE A 270 -9.08 4.10 -6.28
CA PHE A 270 -9.42 4.99 -5.18
C PHE A 270 -8.64 4.54 -3.95
N GLY A 271 -7.99 5.46 -3.25
CA GLY A 271 -7.45 5.17 -1.94
C GLY A 271 -8.26 5.82 -0.83
N TYR A 272 -8.12 5.24 0.35
CA TYR A 272 -8.64 5.75 1.61
C TYR A 272 -7.44 6.15 2.47
N TRP A 273 -7.41 7.40 2.92
CA TRP A 273 -6.39 7.91 3.84
C TRP A 273 -6.84 9.14 4.62
#